data_AF-A0A2N0ZFA4-F1
#
_entry.id   AF-A0A2N0ZFA4-F1
#
_cell.length_a   1.000
_cell.length_b   1.000
_cell.length_c   1.000
_cell.angle_alpha   90.00
_cell.angle_beta   90.00
_cell.angle_gamma   90.00
#
_symmetry.space_group_name_H-M   'P 1'
#
loop_
_entity.id
_entity.type
_entity.pdbx_description
1 polymer ?
#
loop_
_entity_poly.entity_id
_entity_poly.type
_entity_poly.pdbx_seq_one_letter_code
_entity_poly.pdbx_strand_id
1 'polypeptide(L)'
;MAKERKLKTPSEIRNLLEESQMKFVMLNNRLFDDFYTLGKVEYVPQLTKELNEKVDHWIDHQGNLIAYSEDNQLKCTANFDERDFIIIILLKFLSLNDFRGYSQEIADYLGYSNKRIRERLKKLCFLQGSVNNIFHHRENERIMHPEGICVRMLNEEKVIGYEEGNIKRNYYKWHLNFDCDYKKEDDENGEVAYTPINFFKVTIYDLDLYTKGILNEKEFITYLYFIRSYNGQMDIWHSVEALSQKLNIKDFRITEKIINRVTSLRVKDKFSSDENEDFPLVHVDRPKNYEQKIRDRLQPSSYYKPIYNTQMCLRLNDEESNPYEPTKENEAIKEDKEDKLAWGTKTKAGNPFEAF
;
A
#
# COMPACT_ATOMS: atom_id res chain seq x y z
N MET A 1 -20.33 23.39 -28.50
CA MET A 1 -19.08 22.64 -28.24
C MET A 1 -19.11 22.13 -26.82
N ALA A 2 -18.90 20.84 -26.59
CA ALA A 2 -18.81 20.32 -25.22
C ALA A 2 -17.53 20.89 -24.58
N LYS A 3 -17.66 21.64 -23.49
CA LYS A 3 -16.49 22.09 -22.72
C LYS A 3 -15.65 20.88 -22.31
N GLU A 4 -14.34 21.02 -22.49
CA GLU A 4 -13.35 20.04 -22.06
C GLU A 4 -13.48 19.79 -20.55
N ARG A 5 -13.21 18.55 -20.13
CA ARG A 5 -13.36 18.15 -18.73
C ARG A 5 -12.09 18.55 -17.96
N LYS A 6 -12.26 19.10 -16.76
CA LYS A 6 -11.15 19.34 -15.84
C LYS A 6 -10.93 18.09 -14.99
N LEU A 7 -9.79 17.44 -15.22
CA LEU A 7 -9.33 16.30 -14.44
C LEU A 7 -8.37 16.78 -13.36
N LYS A 8 -8.39 16.17 -12.17
CA LYS A 8 -7.36 16.43 -11.17
C LYS A 8 -6.04 15.83 -11.64
N THR A 9 -4.99 16.62 -11.51
CA THR A 9 -3.62 16.22 -11.75
C THR A 9 -3.14 15.26 -10.64
N PRO A 10 -2.08 14.47 -10.90
CA PRO A 10 -1.48 13.63 -9.87
C PRO A 10 -1.08 14.39 -8.60
N SER A 11 -0.58 15.62 -8.74
CA SER A 11 -0.22 16.49 -7.61
C SER A 11 -1.43 16.93 -6.78
N GLU A 12 -2.55 17.28 -7.43
CA GLU A 12 -3.79 17.61 -6.71
C GLU A 12 -4.34 16.40 -5.93
N ILE A 13 -4.27 15.21 -6.51
CA ILE A 13 -4.64 13.96 -5.81
C ILE A 13 -3.68 13.71 -4.65
N ARG A 14 -2.37 13.88 -4.86
CA ARG A 14 -1.36 13.68 -3.82
C ARG A 14 -1.59 14.59 -2.62
N ASN A 15 -1.86 15.88 -2.87
CA ASN A 15 -2.14 16.86 -1.84
C ASN A 15 -3.41 16.52 -1.07
N LEU A 16 -4.48 16.12 -1.78
CA LEU A 16 -5.73 15.68 -1.14
C LEU A 16 -5.51 14.51 -0.19
N LEU A 17 -4.63 13.57 -0.54
CA LEU A 17 -4.30 12.45 0.33
C LEU A 17 -3.41 12.88 1.52
N GLU A 18 -2.52 13.85 1.32
CA GLU A 18 -1.56 14.33 2.33
C GLU A 18 -2.19 15.27 3.37
N GLU A 19 -3.16 16.08 2.96
CA GLU A 19 -3.92 16.98 3.83
C GLU A 19 -4.98 16.24 4.66
N SER A 20 -5.22 14.96 4.37
CA SER A 20 -6.15 14.14 5.13
C SER A 20 -5.60 13.78 6.50
N GLN A 21 -6.47 13.57 7.49
CA GLN A 21 -6.07 13.06 8.81
C GLN A 21 -5.57 11.60 8.77
N MET A 22 -5.51 10.98 7.59
CA MET A 22 -5.14 9.58 7.46
C MET A 22 -3.64 9.37 7.41
N LYS A 23 -3.16 8.60 8.38
CA LYS A 23 -1.75 8.23 8.54
C LYS A 23 -1.38 7.03 7.65
N PHE A 24 -2.26 6.05 7.53
CA PHE A 24 -2.05 4.83 6.75
C PHE A 24 -3.37 4.18 6.37
N VAL A 25 -3.35 3.30 5.38
CA VAL A 25 -4.45 2.38 5.09
C VAL A 25 -4.14 1.00 5.64
N MET A 26 -5.18 0.33 6.14
CA MET A 26 -5.12 -1.07 6.54
C MET A 26 -5.60 -1.93 5.37
N LEU A 27 -4.82 -2.95 5.02
CA LEU A 27 -5.11 -3.87 3.94
C LEU A 27 -5.23 -5.29 4.48
N ASN A 28 -6.28 -5.99 4.09
CA ASN A 28 -6.53 -7.36 4.52
C ASN A 28 -5.43 -8.29 3.99
N ASN A 29 -4.82 -9.09 4.87
CA ASN A 29 -3.78 -10.08 4.53
C ASN A 29 -4.26 -11.09 3.47
N ARG A 30 -5.56 -11.35 3.42
CA ARG A 30 -6.20 -12.21 2.42
C ARG A 30 -6.03 -11.71 0.99
N LEU A 31 -5.71 -10.42 0.76
CA LEU A 31 -5.29 -9.95 -0.57
C LEU A 31 -4.09 -10.73 -1.11
N PHE A 32 -3.15 -11.10 -0.24
CA PHE A 32 -2.06 -11.98 -0.63
C PHE A 32 -2.53 -13.43 -0.75
N ASP A 33 -3.16 -13.95 0.29
CA ASP A 33 -3.42 -15.39 0.41
C ASP A 33 -4.45 -15.91 -0.59
N ASP A 34 -5.55 -15.17 -0.77
CA ASP A 34 -6.70 -15.61 -1.55
C ASP A 34 -6.67 -15.10 -2.99
N PHE A 35 -5.84 -14.08 -3.29
CA PHE A 35 -5.80 -13.46 -4.62
C PHE A 35 -4.41 -13.52 -5.24
N TYR A 36 -3.43 -12.84 -4.66
CA TYR A 36 -2.13 -12.66 -5.31
C TYR A 36 -1.29 -13.94 -5.40
N THR A 37 -1.19 -14.71 -4.31
CA THR A 37 -0.42 -15.97 -4.28
C THR A 37 -1.01 -17.01 -5.23
N LEU A 38 -2.34 -17.08 -5.34
CA LEU A 38 -3.00 -18.00 -6.27
C LEU A 38 -2.81 -17.57 -7.73
N GLY A 39 -2.78 -16.26 -7.99
CA GLY A 39 -2.61 -15.66 -9.32
C GLY A 39 -3.82 -15.79 -10.23
N LYS A 40 -4.62 -16.85 -10.08
CA LYS A 40 -5.89 -17.09 -10.75
C LYS A 40 -6.98 -17.26 -9.69
N VAL A 41 -8.02 -16.45 -9.80
CA VAL A 41 -9.12 -16.37 -8.83
C VAL A 41 -10.40 -16.77 -9.53
N GLU A 42 -11.13 -17.70 -8.93
CA GLU A 42 -12.47 -18.09 -9.38
C GLU A 42 -13.49 -17.02 -8.95
N TYR A 43 -14.44 -16.72 -9.83
CA TYR A 43 -15.54 -15.80 -9.54
C TYR A 43 -16.82 -16.23 -10.27
N VAL A 44 -17.95 -15.74 -9.76
CA VAL A 44 -19.26 -15.93 -10.38
C VAL A 44 -19.54 -14.74 -11.31
N PRO A 45 -19.84 -14.96 -12.60
CA PRO A 45 -20.21 -13.88 -13.51
C PRO A 45 -21.50 -13.19 -13.07
N GLN A 46 -21.77 -11.98 -13.59
CA GLN A 46 -22.94 -11.21 -13.18
C GLN A 46 -24.11 -11.51 -14.11
N LEU A 47 -25.28 -11.79 -13.52
CA LEU A 47 -26.51 -11.99 -14.30
C LEU A 47 -27.01 -10.64 -14.79
N THR A 48 -27.26 -10.54 -16.09
CA THR A 48 -27.88 -9.39 -16.73
C THR A 48 -29.16 -9.80 -17.44
N LYS A 49 -30.12 -8.89 -17.50
CA LYS A 49 -31.30 -9.00 -18.35
C LYS A 49 -31.15 -7.97 -19.46
N GLU A 50 -30.97 -8.42 -20.70
CA GLU A 50 -31.05 -7.49 -21.82
C GLU A 50 -32.50 -7.06 -22.02
N LEU A 51 -32.72 -5.74 -22.10
CA LEU A 51 -34.06 -5.13 -22.19
C LEU A 51 -34.89 -5.61 -23.39
N ASN A 52 -34.28 -6.29 -24.38
CA ASN A 52 -34.92 -6.72 -25.61
C ASN A 52 -34.86 -8.23 -25.86
N GLU A 53 -34.24 -9.02 -24.98
CA GLU A 53 -34.14 -10.47 -25.13
C GLU A 53 -34.87 -11.20 -24.01
N LYS A 54 -35.56 -12.30 -24.35
CA LYS A 54 -36.29 -13.14 -23.38
C LYS A 54 -35.40 -14.08 -22.57
N VAL A 55 -34.08 -14.00 -22.77
CA VAL A 55 -33.11 -14.94 -22.19
C VAL A 55 -32.15 -14.15 -21.32
N ASP A 56 -32.04 -14.55 -20.06
CA ASP A 56 -31.06 -14.00 -19.14
C ASP A 56 -29.64 -14.41 -19.60
N HIS A 57 -28.65 -13.55 -19.40
CA HIS A 57 -27.26 -13.83 -19.75
C HIS A 57 -26.35 -13.61 -18.56
N TRP A 58 -25.31 -14.42 -18.45
CA TRP A 58 -24.16 -14.13 -17.61
C TRP A 58 -23.19 -13.22 -18.37
N ILE A 59 -22.67 -12.19 -17.70
CA ILE A 59 -21.57 -11.36 -18.20
C ILE A 59 -20.32 -11.68 -17.39
N ASP A 60 -19.23 -12.01 -18.09
CA ASP A 60 -17.91 -12.16 -17.48
C ASP A 60 -17.18 -10.81 -17.31
N HIS A 61 -16.02 -10.81 -16.66
CA HIS A 61 -15.28 -9.57 -16.41
C HIS A 61 -14.71 -8.90 -17.67
N GLN A 62 -14.62 -9.62 -18.78
CA GLN A 62 -14.22 -9.10 -20.09
C GLN A 62 -15.41 -8.49 -20.85
N GLY A 63 -16.64 -8.74 -20.41
CA GLY A 63 -17.86 -8.30 -21.06
C GLY A 63 -18.43 -9.31 -22.06
N ASN A 64 -17.96 -10.56 -22.04
CA ASN A 64 -18.52 -11.62 -22.88
C ASN A 64 -19.86 -12.08 -22.31
N LEU A 65 -20.85 -12.25 -23.19
CA LEU A 65 -22.15 -12.82 -22.85
C LEU A 65 -22.08 -14.35 -22.91
N ILE A 66 -22.58 -14.99 -21.86
CA ILE A 66 -22.65 -16.44 -21.73
C ILE A 66 -24.12 -16.79 -21.45
N ALA A 67 -24.69 -17.67 -22.26
CA ALA A 67 -26.10 -18.06 -22.12
C ALA A 67 -26.37 -18.61 -20.71
N TYR A 68 -27.43 -18.12 -20.08
CA TYR A 68 -27.88 -18.65 -18.79
C TYR A 68 -28.42 -20.07 -18.94
N SER A 69 -28.11 -20.92 -17.95
CA SER A 69 -28.71 -22.25 -17.77
C SER A 69 -28.88 -22.49 -16.28
N GLU A 70 -30.05 -22.97 -15.85
CA GLU A 70 -30.38 -23.26 -14.45
C GLU A 70 -29.45 -24.34 -13.85
N ASP A 71 -28.91 -25.22 -14.69
CA ASP A 71 -28.07 -26.35 -14.27
C ASP A 71 -26.58 -25.99 -14.09
N ASN A 72 -26.15 -24.79 -14.51
CA ASN A 72 -24.74 -24.40 -14.48
C ASN A 72 -24.42 -23.47 -13.31
N GLN A 73 -23.71 -23.98 -12.31
CA GLN A 73 -22.87 -23.15 -11.44
C GLN A 73 -21.64 -22.67 -12.22
N LEU A 74 -21.84 -21.70 -13.12
CA LEU A 74 -20.77 -21.19 -13.95
C LEU A 74 -19.74 -20.46 -13.08
N LYS A 75 -18.52 -21.00 -13.05
CA LYS A 75 -17.36 -20.34 -12.46
C LYS A 75 -16.43 -19.87 -13.57
N CYS A 76 -16.11 -18.59 -13.55
CA CYS A 76 -15.10 -17.99 -14.42
C CYS A 76 -13.80 -17.81 -13.63
N THR A 77 -12.68 -17.65 -14.33
CA THR A 77 -11.39 -17.34 -13.69
C THR A 77 -10.84 -16.02 -14.19
N ALA A 78 -10.25 -15.25 -13.29
CA ALA A 78 -9.55 -14.02 -13.62
C ALA A 78 -8.16 -14.02 -12.99
N ASN A 79 -7.18 -13.43 -13.67
CA ASN A 79 -5.85 -13.26 -13.09
C ASN A 79 -5.87 -12.08 -12.10
N PHE A 80 -5.22 -12.24 -10.95
CA PHE A 80 -4.92 -11.16 -10.01
C PHE A 80 -3.42 -10.96 -9.93
N ASP A 81 -2.93 -9.77 -10.28
CA ASP A 81 -1.50 -9.46 -10.35
C ASP A 81 -1.14 -8.18 -9.58
N GLU A 82 0.12 -7.74 -9.70
CA GLU A 82 0.69 -6.63 -8.95
C GLU A 82 -0.13 -5.34 -9.12
N ARG A 83 -0.67 -5.12 -10.32
CA ARG A 83 -1.34 -3.86 -10.63
C ARG A 83 -2.74 -3.80 -10.06
N ASP A 84 -3.41 -4.95 -9.94
CA ASP A 84 -4.69 -5.03 -9.23
C ASP A 84 -4.49 -4.65 -7.76
N PHE A 85 -3.42 -5.18 -7.18
CA PHE A 85 -3.02 -4.87 -5.81
C PHE A 85 -2.72 -3.37 -5.65
N ILE A 86 -1.86 -2.79 -6.50
CA ILE A 86 -1.51 -1.36 -6.46
C ILE A 86 -2.76 -0.46 -6.62
N ILE A 87 -3.67 -0.82 -7.53
CA ILE A 87 -4.93 -0.10 -7.71
C ILE A 87 -5.78 -0.16 -6.43
N ILE A 88 -5.90 -1.32 -5.78
CA ILE A 88 -6.63 -1.46 -4.52
C ILE A 88 -6.04 -0.53 -3.44
N ILE A 89 -4.73 -0.43 -3.32
CA ILE A 89 -4.07 0.46 -2.34
C ILE A 89 -4.49 1.91 -2.58
N LEU A 90 -4.35 2.39 -3.82
CA LEU A 90 -4.74 3.77 -4.17
C LEU A 90 -6.23 3.99 -3.94
N LEU A 91 -7.10 3.06 -4.35
CA LEU A 91 -8.53 3.17 -4.13
C LEU A 91 -8.90 3.21 -2.65
N LYS A 92 -8.16 2.53 -1.76
CA LYS A 92 -8.37 2.62 -0.31
C LYS A 92 -8.09 4.02 0.20
N PHE A 93 -6.98 4.63 -0.21
CA PHE A 93 -6.68 6.03 0.10
C PHE A 93 -7.72 7.01 -0.46
N LEU A 94 -8.17 6.80 -1.70
CA LEU A 94 -9.15 7.68 -2.35
C LEU A 94 -10.54 7.57 -1.73
N SER A 95 -11.01 6.35 -1.45
CA SER A 95 -12.34 6.08 -0.88
C SER A 95 -12.52 6.71 0.50
N LEU A 96 -11.48 6.65 1.34
CA LEU A 96 -11.50 7.26 2.66
C LEU A 96 -11.46 8.79 2.64
N ASN A 97 -11.07 9.40 1.50
CA ASN A 97 -11.10 10.85 1.27
C ASN A 97 -12.34 11.31 0.47
N ASP A 98 -13.39 10.49 0.41
CA ASP A 98 -14.59 10.72 -0.41
C ASP A 98 -14.30 11.16 -1.86
N PHE A 99 -13.20 10.65 -2.43
CA PHE A 99 -12.77 11.05 -3.76
C PHE A 99 -13.83 10.70 -4.81
N ARG A 100 -14.15 11.69 -5.65
CA ARG A 100 -15.09 11.56 -6.78
C ARG A 100 -14.34 11.95 -8.04
N GLY A 101 -14.30 11.05 -9.02
CA GLY A 101 -13.49 11.27 -10.20
C GLY A 101 -13.77 10.31 -11.34
N TYR A 102 -12.78 10.21 -12.22
CA TYR A 102 -12.77 9.39 -13.41
C TYR A 102 -11.58 8.42 -13.38
N SER A 103 -11.72 7.31 -14.09
CA SER A 103 -10.65 6.32 -14.26
C SER A 103 -9.36 6.91 -14.84
N GLN A 104 -9.45 8.04 -15.56
CA GLN A 104 -8.28 8.76 -16.09
C GLN A 104 -7.43 9.36 -14.98
N GLU A 105 -8.03 9.96 -13.94
CA GLU A 105 -7.28 10.56 -12.81
C GLU A 105 -6.48 9.48 -12.05
N ILE A 106 -7.05 8.28 -11.89
CA ILE A 106 -6.36 7.11 -11.33
C ILE A 106 -5.22 6.65 -12.25
N ALA A 107 -5.46 6.63 -13.56
CA ALA A 107 -4.48 6.22 -14.55
C ALA A 107 -3.27 7.15 -14.58
N ASP A 108 -3.51 8.46 -14.57
CA ASP A 108 -2.47 9.48 -14.57
C ASP A 108 -1.65 9.42 -13.29
N TYR A 109 -2.29 9.20 -12.13
CA TYR A 109 -1.58 9.06 -10.85
C TYR A 109 -0.65 7.83 -10.80
N LEU A 110 -1.09 6.71 -11.37
CA LEU A 110 -0.32 5.46 -11.36
C LEU A 110 0.62 5.28 -12.56
N GLY A 111 0.62 6.22 -13.51
CA GLY A 111 1.40 6.12 -14.76
C GLY A 111 0.90 5.03 -15.71
N TYR A 112 -0.40 4.74 -15.71
CA TYR A 112 -1.02 3.73 -16.57
C TYR A 112 -1.90 4.34 -17.66
N SER A 113 -2.25 3.53 -18.67
CA SER A 113 -3.28 3.92 -19.62
C SER A 113 -4.68 3.80 -19.01
N ASN A 114 -5.55 4.74 -19.35
CA ASN A 114 -6.94 4.73 -18.88
C ASN A 114 -7.71 3.46 -19.28
N LYS A 115 -7.45 2.93 -20.48
CA LYS A 115 -8.02 1.64 -20.91
C LYS A 115 -7.68 0.53 -19.92
N ARG A 116 -6.40 0.43 -19.53
CA ARG A 116 -5.91 -0.58 -18.59
C ARG A 116 -6.55 -0.43 -17.21
N ILE A 117 -6.66 0.79 -16.70
CA ILE A 117 -7.35 1.05 -15.43
C ILE A 117 -8.82 0.61 -15.51
N ARG A 118 -9.55 1.00 -16.56
CA ARG A 118 -10.96 0.62 -16.71
C ARG A 118 -11.17 -0.90 -16.74
N GLU A 119 -10.34 -1.62 -17.48
CA GLU A 119 -10.39 -3.08 -17.53
C GLU A 119 -10.16 -3.70 -16.15
N ARG A 120 -9.22 -3.16 -15.37
CA ARG A 120 -8.92 -3.65 -14.02
C ARG A 120 -9.99 -3.27 -13.00
N LEU A 121 -10.49 -2.04 -13.01
CA LEU A 121 -11.62 -1.62 -12.16
C LEU A 121 -12.84 -2.52 -12.40
N LYS A 122 -13.18 -2.77 -13.68
CA LYS A 122 -14.24 -3.73 -14.03
C LYS A 122 -13.96 -5.09 -13.43
N LYS A 123 -12.76 -5.66 -13.67
CA LYS A 123 -12.37 -6.96 -13.11
C LYS A 123 -12.51 -7.01 -11.58
N LEU A 124 -12.06 -5.98 -10.86
CA LEU A 124 -12.18 -5.89 -9.41
C LEU A 124 -13.65 -5.85 -8.92
N CYS A 125 -14.59 -5.37 -9.75
CA CYS A 125 -16.03 -5.45 -9.44
C CYS A 125 -16.62 -6.87 -9.58
N PHE A 126 -15.90 -7.82 -10.20
CA PHE A 126 -16.31 -9.23 -10.31
C PHE A 126 -15.65 -10.12 -9.27
N LEU A 127 -14.40 -9.83 -8.92
CA LEU A 127 -13.68 -10.60 -7.92
C LEU A 127 -14.36 -10.49 -6.55
N GLN A 128 -14.43 -11.60 -5.83
CA GLN A 128 -15.07 -11.68 -4.53
C GLN A 128 -14.14 -12.33 -3.53
N GLY A 129 -14.25 -11.92 -2.27
CA GLY A 129 -13.55 -12.52 -1.14
C GLY A 129 -14.44 -12.54 0.08
N SER A 130 -14.11 -13.38 1.05
CA SER A 130 -14.84 -13.44 2.31
C SER A 130 -14.27 -12.42 3.30
N VAL A 131 -15.15 -11.75 4.01
CA VAL A 131 -14.86 -10.85 5.14
C VAL A 131 -15.90 -11.07 6.22
N ASN A 132 -15.61 -10.67 7.46
CA ASN A 132 -16.57 -10.79 8.55
C ASN A 132 -17.39 -9.51 8.84
N ASN A 133 -17.39 -8.55 7.92
CA ASN A 133 -18.09 -7.28 8.09
C ASN A 133 -18.41 -6.60 6.76
N ILE A 134 -19.39 -5.70 6.77
CA ILE A 134 -19.73 -4.83 5.65
C ILE A 134 -19.84 -3.40 6.18
N PHE A 135 -19.19 -2.46 5.49
CA PHE A 135 -19.32 -1.04 5.79
C PHE A 135 -20.31 -0.36 4.83
N HIS A 136 -21.36 0.22 5.40
CA HIS A 136 -22.41 0.93 4.68
C HIS A 136 -22.04 2.41 4.56
N HIS A 137 -21.33 2.77 3.49
CA HIS A 137 -20.81 4.13 3.25
C HIS A 137 -21.87 5.26 3.29
N ARG A 138 -23.15 4.96 3.05
CA ARG A 138 -24.23 5.96 3.12
C ARG A 138 -24.70 6.25 4.54
N GLU A 139 -24.73 5.21 5.37
CA GLU A 139 -25.20 5.25 6.76
C GLU A 139 -24.04 5.47 7.73
N ASN A 140 -22.80 5.31 7.26
CA ASN A 140 -21.58 5.35 8.05
C ASN A 140 -21.56 4.29 9.17
N GLU A 141 -22.17 3.13 8.90
CA GLU A 141 -22.32 2.03 9.86
C GLU A 141 -21.59 0.77 9.38
N ARG A 142 -21.05 0.00 10.34
CA ARG A 142 -20.43 -1.30 10.09
C ARG A 142 -21.33 -2.41 10.63
N ILE A 143 -21.72 -3.34 9.75
CA ILE A 143 -22.49 -4.53 10.11
C ILE A 143 -21.53 -5.72 10.18
N MET A 144 -21.56 -6.44 11.30
CA MET A 144 -20.72 -7.61 11.53
C MET A 144 -21.43 -8.89 11.08
N HIS A 145 -20.66 -9.78 10.44
CA HIS A 145 -21.07 -11.09 9.97
C HIS A 145 -20.07 -12.14 10.50
N PRO A 146 -20.22 -12.65 11.73
CA PRO A 146 -19.23 -13.55 12.35
C PRO A 146 -18.94 -14.82 11.54
N GLU A 147 -19.95 -15.35 10.85
CA GLU A 147 -19.82 -16.53 9.97
C GLU A 147 -19.10 -16.22 8.64
N GLY A 148 -18.77 -14.96 8.40
CA GLY A 148 -18.24 -14.47 7.14
C GLY A 148 -19.31 -14.25 6.08
N ILE A 149 -19.04 -13.30 5.19
CA ILE A 149 -19.85 -13.00 4.02
C ILE A 149 -18.96 -12.79 2.81
N CYS A 150 -19.39 -13.28 1.65
CA CYS A 150 -18.68 -13.07 0.39
C CYS A 150 -19.05 -11.70 -0.18
N VAL A 151 -18.06 -10.82 -0.32
CA VAL A 151 -18.22 -9.46 -0.85
C VAL A 151 -17.37 -9.27 -2.08
N ARG A 152 -17.82 -8.40 -2.99
CA ARG A 152 -17.01 -7.96 -4.13
C ARG A 152 -15.79 -7.19 -3.63
N MET A 153 -14.67 -7.25 -4.35
CA MET A 153 -13.51 -6.44 -3.97
C MET A 153 -13.83 -4.95 -4.07
N LEU A 154 -14.47 -4.56 -5.16
CA LEU A 154 -14.79 -3.17 -5.46
C LEU A 154 -16.27 -2.98 -5.81
N ASN A 155 -16.83 -1.85 -5.36
CA ASN A 155 -18.10 -1.33 -5.82
C ASN A 155 -17.90 0.02 -6.50
N GLU A 156 -18.56 0.22 -7.64
CA GLU A 156 -18.54 1.49 -8.37
C GLU A 156 -19.90 2.18 -8.20
N GLU A 157 -19.89 3.37 -7.60
CA GLU A 157 -21.07 4.20 -7.42
C GLU A 157 -21.01 5.38 -8.37
N LYS A 158 -22.02 5.49 -9.25
CA LYS A 158 -22.20 6.65 -10.12
C LYS A 158 -22.88 7.78 -9.34
N VAL A 159 -22.20 8.93 -9.26
CA VAL A 159 -22.72 10.12 -8.57
C VAL A 159 -22.81 11.30 -9.52
N ILE A 160 -23.85 12.11 -9.36
CA ILE A 160 -24.03 13.34 -10.13
C ILE A 160 -23.33 14.47 -9.38
N GLY A 161 -22.48 15.22 -10.07
CA GLY A 161 -21.81 16.41 -9.55
C GLY A 161 -21.89 17.58 -10.51
N TYR A 162 -21.42 18.74 -10.06
CA TYR A 162 -21.36 19.96 -10.88
C TYR A 162 -19.91 20.42 -11.03
N GLU A 163 -19.51 20.64 -12.27
CA GLU A 163 -18.24 21.23 -12.66
C GLU A 163 -18.47 22.74 -12.91
N GLU A 164 -17.62 23.60 -12.33
CA GLU A 164 -17.71 25.07 -12.45
C GLU A 164 -19.11 25.63 -12.13
N GLY A 165 -19.71 25.15 -11.04
CA GLY A 165 -20.97 25.66 -10.50
C GLY A 165 -22.25 25.23 -11.22
N ASN A 166 -22.21 24.94 -12.53
CA ASN A 166 -23.44 24.70 -13.32
C ASN A 166 -23.39 23.54 -14.33
N ILE A 167 -22.24 22.91 -14.59
CA ILE A 167 -22.16 21.83 -15.58
C ILE A 167 -22.37 20.48 -14.90
N LYS A 168 -23.57 19.91 -15.07
CA LYS A 168 -23.90 18.59 -14.54
C LYS A 168 -23.05 17.50 -15.20
N ARG A 169 -22.32 16.72 -14.39
CA ARG A 169 -21.46 15.61 -14.83
C ARG A 169 -21.74 14.36 -14.00
N ASN A 170 -21.42 13.20 -14.58
CA ASN A 170 -21.40 11.93 -13.88
C ASN A 170 -19.97 11.64 -13.43
N TYR A 171 -19.76 11.55 -12.12
CA TYR A 171 -18.53 11.09 -11.50
C TYR A 171 -18.72 9.68 -10.98
N TYR A 172 -17.61 9.04 -10.65
CA TYR A 172 -17.59 7.73 -10.04
C TYR A 172 -16.90 7.80 -8.68
N LYS A 173 -17.47 7.11 -7.71
CA LYS A 173 -16.82 6.73 -6.46
C LYS A 173 -16.53 5.24 -6.52
N TRP A 174 -15.36 4.85 -6.04
CA TRP A 174 -14.99 3.44 -5.94
C TRP A 174 -14.80 3.11 -4.46
N HIS A 175 -15.60 2.17 -3.98
CA HIS A 175 -15.62 1.75 -2.58
C HIS A 175 -15.07 0.34 -2.48
N LEU A 176 -14.11 0.12 -1.59
CA LEU A 176 -13.58 -1.22 -1.32
C LEU A 176 -14.46 -1.89 -0.26
N ASN A 177 -15.30 -2.83 -0.70
CA ASN A 177 -16.11 -3.63 0.22
C ASN A 177 -15.28 -4.74 0.88
N PHE A 178 -14.19 -5.17 0.24
CA PHE A 178 -13.23 -6.10 0.82
C PHE A 178 -12.30 -5.38 1.79
N ASP A 179 -12.78 -5.20 3.02
CA ASP A 179 -12.05 -4.57 4.11
C ASP A 179 -11.32 -5.60 5.00
N CYS A 180 -10.60 -5.12 6.01
CA CYS A 180 -10.02 -5.96 7.06
C CYS A 180 -11.12 -6.71 7.82
N ASP A 181 -10.79 -7.87 8.38
CA ASP A 181 -11.66 -8.52 9.36
C ASP A 181 -11.59 -7.77 10.70
N TYR A 182 -12.64 -7.88 11.52
CA TYR A 182 -12.70 -7.23 12.85
C TYR A 182 -13.04 -8.26 13.93
N LYS A 183 -12.39 -8.16 15.08
CA LYS A 183 -12.79 -8.88 16.30
C LYS A 183 -13.61 -7.97 17.18
N LYS A 184 -14.60 -8.55 17.86
CA LYS A 184 -15.33 -7.90 18.93
C LYS A 184 -14.49 -7.99 20.20
N GLU A 185 -14.23 -6.86 20.84
CA GLU A 185 -13.57 -6.76 22.14
C GLU A 185 -14.47 -5.95 23.06
N ASP A 186 -14.68 -6.43 24.28
CA ASP A 186 -15.34 -5.64 25.31
C ASP A 186 -14.26 -4.83 26.02
N ASP A 187 -14.45 -3.52 26.14
CA ASP A 187 -13.53 -2.65 26.87
C ASP A 187 -13.65 -2.86 28.39
N GLU A 188 -12.78 -2.21 29.17
CA GLU A 188 -12.78 -2.31 30.63
C GLU A 188 -14.09 -1.82 31.28
N ASN A 189 -14.92 -1.06 30.54
CA ASN A 189 -16.21 -0.52 30.96
C ASN A 189 -17.41 -1.37 30.45
N GLY A 190 -17.16 -2.44 29.70
CA GLY A 190 -18.18 -3.28 29.08
C GLY A 190 -18.79 -2.71 27.79
N GLU A 191 -18.19 -1.66 27.21
CA GLU A 191 -18.52 -1.16 25.87
C GLU A 191 -17.88 -2.04 24.80
N VAL A 192 -18.64 -2.30 23.73
CA VAL A 192 -18.18 -3.14 22.63
C VAL A 192 -17.36 -2.31 21.66
N ALA A 193 -16.07 -2.62 21.54
CA ALA A 193 -15.18 -2.14 20.51
C ALA A 193 -14.98 -3.18 19.40
N TYR A 194 -14.85 -2.72 18.16
CA TYR A 194 -14.47 -3.57 17.02
C TYR A 194 -13.06 -3.23 16.57
N THR A 195 -12.13 -4.15 16.80
CA THR A 195 -10.71 -3.96 16.49
C THR A 195 -10.36 -4.69 15.19
N PRO A 196 -9.73 -4.04 14.20
CA PRO A 196 -9.32 -4.72 12.98
C PRO A 196 -8.28 -5.81 13.29
N ILE A 197 -8.30 -6.89 12.51
CA ILE A 197 -7.39 -8.04 12.58
C ILE A 197 -6.97 -8.47 11.18
N ASN A 198 -5.94 -9.31 11.10
CA ASN A 198 -5.45 -9.89 9.85
C ASN A 198 -5.16 -8.84 8.75
N PHE A 199 -4.48 -7.76 9.12
CA PHE A 199 -4.15 -6.68 8.21
C PHE A 199 -2.67 -6.29 8.30
N PHE A 200 -2.23 -5.54 7.30
CA PHE A 200 -0.95 -4.83 7.31
C PHE A 200 -1.17 -3.37 6.93
N LYS A 201 -0.28 -2.49 7.39
CA LYS A 201 -0.39 -1.03 7.21
C LYS A 201 0.46 -0.56 6.04
N VAL A 202 -0.13 0.22 5.15
CA VAL A 202 0.57 0.87 4.04
C VAL A 202 0.36 2.38 4.15
N THR A 203 1.46 3.13 4.14
CA THR A 203 1.44 4.60 4.13
C THR A 203 1.44 5.11 2.70
N ILE A 204 1.11 6.38 2.51
CA ILE A 204 1.22 6.99 1.18
C ILE A 204 2.68 7.08 0.71
N TYR A 205 3.62 7.15 1.65
CA TYR A 205 5.06 7.15 1.36
C TYR A 205 5.56 5.79 0.86
N ASP A 206 4.95 4.69 1.33
CA ASP A 206 5.20 3.37 0.75
C ASP A 206 4.71 3.36 -0.71
N LEU A 207 3.51 3.89 -0.99
CA LEU A 207 2.99 4.00 -2.36
C LEU A 207 3.86 4.89 -3.26
N ASP A 208 4.47 5.94 -2.69
CA ASP A 208 5.42 6.82 -3.39
C ASP A 208 6.65 6.05 -3.92
N LEU A 209 7.06 4.94 -3.27
CA LEU A 209 8.13 4.09 -3.78
C LEU A 209 7.82 3.54 -5.17
N TYR A 210 6.54 3.23 -5.43
CA TYR A 210 6.09 2.81 -6.74
C TYR A 210 5.85 4.01 -7.68
N THR A 211 5.07 5.01 -7.26
CA THR A 211 4.66 6.11 -8.16
C THR A 211 5.81 7.01 -8.59
N LYS A 212 6.88 7.10 -7.79
CA LYS A 212 8.13 7.81 -8.15
C LYS A 212 9.14 6.93 -8.91
N GLY A 213 8.79 5.67 -9.20
CA GLY A 213 9.63 4.75 -9.97
C GLY A 213 10.87 4.23 -9.22
N ILE A 214 10.89 4.32 -7.88
CA ILE A 214 11.98 3.76 -7.05
C ILE A 214 11.92 2.22 -7.10
N LEU A 215 10.72 1.67 -7.05
CA LEU A 215 10.41 0.25 -7.18
C LEU A 215 9.52 0.02 -8.41
N ASN A 216 9.80 -1.02 -9.17
CA ASN A 216 8.85 -1.53 -10.15
C ASN A 216 7.72 -2.36 -9.49
N GLU A 217 6.73 -2.78 -10.28
CA GLU A 217 5.54 -3.51 -9.80
C GLU A 217 5.90 -4.76 -8.97
N LYS A 218 6.87 -5.57 -9.41
CA LYS A 218 7.29 -6.81 -8.75
C LYS A 218 8.10 -6.55 -7.49
N GLU A 219 8.98 -5.54 -7.53
CA GLU A 219 9.76 -5.09 -6.37
C GLU A 219 8.85 -4.50 -5.30
N PHE A 220 7.87 -3.68 -5.69
CA PHE A 220 6.92 -3.07 -4.78
C PHE A 220 6.05 -4.10 -4.07
N ILE A 221 5.52 -5.10 -4.80
CA ILE A 221 4.73 -6.15 -4.15
C ILE A 221 5.59 -7.05 -3.25
N THR A 222 6.85 -7.29 -3.61
CA THR A 222 7.79 -7.99 -2.73
C THR A 222 8.03 -7.22 -1.43
N TYR A 223 8.18 -5.89 -1.53
CA TYR A 223 8.28 -5.01 -0.38
C TYR A 223 7.02 -5.05 0.50
N LEU A 224 5.82 -4.95 -0.11
CA LEU A 224 4.56 -5.06 0.61
C LEU A 224 4.39 -6.43 1.29
N TYR A 225 4.86 -7.50 0.67
CA TYR A 225 4.85 -8.83 1.29
C TYR A 225 5.72 -8.87 2.55
N PHE A 226 6.87 -8.18 2.56
CA PHE A 226 7.69 -8.05 3.78
C PHE A 226 6.99 -7.23 4.85
N ILE A 227 6.28 -6.15 4.50
CA ILE A 227 5.41 -5.42 5.44
C ILE A 227 4.38 -6.37 6.07
N ARG A 228 3.68 -7.12 5.22
CA ARG A 228 2.65 -8.07 5.63
C ARG A 228 3.18 -9.22 6.50
N SER A 229 4.40 -9.67 6.26
CA SER A 229 5.02 -10.79 6.99
C SER A 229 5.76 -10.34 8.26
N TYR A 230 5.93 -9.03 8.46
CA TYR A 230 6.63 -8.52 9.62
C TYR A 230 5.73 -8.54 10.86
N ASN A 231 6.20 -9.20 11.92
CA ASN A 231 5.57 -9.20 13.22
C ASN A 231 6.63 -8.88 14.28
N GLY A 232 6.45 -7.78 15.01
CA GLY A 232 7.40 -7.35 16.04
C GLY A 232 7.57 -8.33 17.21
N GLN A 233 6.65 -9.28 17.38
CA GLN A 233 6.68 -10.28 18.45
C GLN A 233 7.24 -11.63 17.99
N MET A 234 7.23 -11.94 16.69
CA MET A 234 7.62 -13.24 16.16
C MET A 234 8.31 -13.12 14.81
N ASP A 235 9.55 -13.61 14.75
CA ASP A 235 10.34 -13.61 13.52
C ASP A 235 9.82 -14.68 12.53
N ILE A 236 9.36 -14.22 11.35
CA ILE A 236 8.95 -15.11 10.27
C ILE A 236 10.10 -15.29 9.28
N TRP A 237 10.75 -16.44 9.34
CA TRP A 237 11.89 -16.78 8.49
C TRP A 237 11.42 -17.35 7.15
N HIS A 238 11.93 -16.82 6.05
CA HIS A 238 11.59 -17.26 4.70
C HIS A 238 12.80 -17.72 3.91
N SER A 239 12.70 -18.87 3.23
CA SER A 239 13.61 -19.21 2.14
C SER A 239 13.19 -18.49 0.86
N VAL A 240 14.13 -18.29 -0.07
CA VAL A 240 13.85 -17.67 -1.38
C VAL A 240 12.81 -18.48 -2.16
N GLU A 241 12.85 -19.80 -2.06
CA GLU A 241 11.87 -20.68 -2.71
C GLU A 241 10.44 -20.50 -2.13
N ALA A 242 10.32 -20.40 -0.80
CA ALA A 242 9.03 -20.13 -0.16
C ALA A 242 8.50 -18.74 -0.58
N LEU A 243 9.37 -17.73 -0.67
CA LEU A 243 9.00 -16.42 -1.18
C LEU A 243 8.57 -16.48 -2.65
N SER A 244 9.25 -17.28 -3.47
CA SER A 244 8.90 -17.43 -4.88
C SER A 244 7.48 -17.95 -5.07
N GLN A 245 7.09 -18.94 -4.26
CA GLN A 245 5.73 -19.47 -4.25
C GLN A 245 4.72 -18.41 -3.78
N LYS A 246 4.99 -17.75 -2.66
CA LYS A 246 4.10 -16.73 -2.09
C LYS A 246 3.94 -15.49 -2.99
N LEU A 247 4.98 -15.14 -3.72
CA LEU A 247 5.01 -14.02 -4.66
C LEU A 247 4.52 -14.39 -6.06
N ASN A 248 4.10 -15.64 -6.27
CA ASN A 248 3.65 -16.17 -7.56
C ASN A 248 4.69 -15.94 -8.68
N ILE A 249 5.96 -16.24 -8.37
CA ILE A 249 7.08 -16.19 -9.31
C ILE A 249 7.56 -17.62 -9.53
N LYS A 250 7.51 -18.09 -10.77
CA LYS A 250 7.85 -19.48 -11.11
C LYS A 250 9.34 -19.80 -10.90
N ASP A 251 10.22 -18.85 -11.20
CA ASP A 251 11.66 -19.03 -11.07
C ASP A 251 12.18 -18.29 -9.83
N PHE A 252 12.65 -19.07 -8.84
CA PHE A 252 13.19 -18.53 -7.60
C PHE A 252 14.42 -17.65 -7.81
N ARG A 253 15.16 -17.79 -8.92
CA ARG A 253 16.31 -16.91 -9.24
C ARG A 253 15.87 -15.50 -9.60
N ILE A 254 14.67 -15.36 -10.18
CA ILE A 254 14.06 -14.04 -10.42
C ILE A 254 13.68 -13.44 -9.07
N THR A 255 13.08 -14.24 -8.19
CA THR A 255 12.75 -13.84 -6.81
C THR A 255 14.00 -13.39 -6.06
N GLU A 256 15.10 -14.13 -6.14
CA GLU A 256 16.39 -13.77 -5.53
C GLU A 256 16.90 -12.41 -6.02
N LYS A 257 16.86 -12.16 -7.34
CA LYS A 257 17.26 -10.86 -7.91
C LYS A 257 16.40 -9.71 -7.38
N ILE A 258 15.09 -9.91 -7.32
CA ILE A 258 14.15 -8.92 -6.80
C ILE A 258 14.42 -8.65 -5.31
N ILE A 259 14.59 -9.70 -4.51
CA ILE A 259 14.91 -9.57 -3.08
C ILE A 259 16.21 -8.79 -2.90
N ASN A 260 17.29 -9.17 -3.59
CA ASN A 260 18.58 -8.50 -3.51
C ASN A 260 18.48 -7.01 -3.87
N ARG A 261 17.65 -6.68 -4.87
CA ARG A 261 17.37 -5.30 -5.24
C ARG A 261 16.61 -4.55 -4.14
N VAL A 262 15.53 -5.12 -3.61
CA VAL A 262 14.72 -4.52 -2.54
C VAL A 262 15.52 -4.34 -1.24
N THR A 263 16.40 -5.28 -0.89
CA THR A 263 17.19 -5.23 0.36
C THR A 263 18.44 -4.37 0.28
N SER A 264 18.95 -4.10 -0.94
CA SER A 264 20.08 -3.18 -1.14
C SER A 264 19.65 -1.72 -1.28
N LEU A 265 18.35 -1.48 -1.49
CA LEU A 265 17.80 -0.16 -1.67
C LEU A 265 17.81 0.65 -0.37
N ARG A 266 18.23 1.90 -0.51
CA ARG A 266 18.06 2.95 0.48
C ARG A 266 17.29 4.10 -0.13
N VAL A 267 16.48 4.75 0.69
CA VAL A 267 15.57 5.83 0.27
C VAL A 267 15.75 7.03 1.17
N LYS A 268 15.71 8.22 0.58
CA LYS A 268 15.63 9.47 1.33
C LYS A 268 14.21 9.65 1.82
N ASP A 269 14.07 9.90 3.10
CA ASP A 269 12.78 10.15 3.69
C ASP A 269 12.39 11.63 3.58
N LYS A 270 11.08 11.92 3.48
CA LYS A 270 10.53 13.28 3.48
C LYS A 270 10.80 14.00 4.81
N PHE A 271 10.90 13.26 5.92
CA PHE A 271 11.12 13.80 7.25
C PHE A 271 12.61 13.89 7.64
N SER A 272 13.53 13.50 6.75
CA SER A 272 14.95 13.70 6.98
C SER A 272 15.33 15.17 6.80
N SER A 273 15.87 15.79 7.84
CA SER A 273 16.45 17.15 7.76
C SER A 273 17.85 17.17 7.16
N ASP A 274 18.55 16.03 7.14
CA ASP A 274 19.88 15.90 6.56
C ASP A 274 19.78 15.32 5.14
N GLU A 275 20.34 16.04 4.17
CA GLU A 275 20.41 15.60 2.77
C GLU A 275 21.23 14.32 2.59
N ASN A 276 22.01 13.89 3.59
CA ASN A 276 22.88 12.71 3.52
C ASN A 276 22.33 11.47 4.24
N GLU A 277 21.16 11.54 4.89
CA GLU A 277 20.61 10.39 5.61
C GLU A 277 19.69 9.54 4.72
N ASP A 278 20.25 8.47 4.16
CA ASP A 278 19.49 7.46 3.43
C ASP A 278 19.05 6.33 4.38
N PHE A 279 17.78 5.93 4.32
CA PHE A 279 17.21 4.86 5.14
C PHE A 279 17.13 3.53 4.36
N PRO A 280 17.55 2.39 4.94
CA PRO A 280 17.38 1.10 4.28
C PRO A 280 15.89 0.76 4.17
N LEU A 281 15.47 0.28 3.01
CA LEU A 281 14.07 -0.12 2.81
C LEU A 281 13.73 -1.35 3.65
N VAL A 282 14.62 -2.35 3.62
CA VAL A 282 14.49 -3.63 4.32
C VAL A 282 15.83 -4.02 4.95
N HIS A 283 15.82 -4.36 6.23
CA HIS A 283 16.95 -5.01 6.90
C HIS A 283 16.78 -6.53 6.86
N VAL A 284 17.89 -7.26 6.71
CA VAL A 284 17.88 -8.72 6.58
C VAL A 284 18.68 -9.34 7.71
N ASP A 285 17.98 -10.08 8.58
CA ASP A 285 18.62 -10.94 9.56
C ASP A 285 18.81 -12.34 8.99
N ARG A 286 19.93 -12.96 9.36
CA ARG A 286 20.29 -14.31 8.95
C ARG A 286 20.51 -15.18 10.19
N PRO A 287 20.01 -16.43 10.21
CA PRO A 287 20.25 -17.33 11.33
C PRO A 287 21.74 -17.73 11.38
N LYS A 288 22.22 -18.14 12.56
CA LYS A 288 23.64 -18.51 12.76
C LYS A 288 24.14 -19.61 11.82
N ASN A 289 23.26 -20.50 11.37
CA ASN A 289 23.58 -21.60 10.46
C ASN A 289 23.42 -21.24 8.96
N TYR A 290 23.20 -19.97 8.60
CA TYR A 290 22.98 -19.54 7.22
C TYR A 290 24.11 -19.98 6.28
N GLU A 291 25.36 -19.63 6.62
CA GLU A 291 26.55 -19.99 5.83
C GLU A 291 26.81 -21.51 5.80
N GLN A 292 26.39 -22.24 6.85
CA GLN A 292 26.46 -23.70 6.85
C GLN A 292 25.48 -24.28 5.83
N LYS A 293 24.22 -23.82 5.81
CA LYS A 293 23.22 -24.26 4.84
C LYS A 293 23.67 -23.99 3.39
N ILE A 294 24.28 -22.84 3.13
CA ILE A 294 24.84 -22.54 1.80
C ILE A 294 25.92 -23.54 1.43
N ARG A 295 26.87 -23.83 2.32
CA ARG A 295 27.94 -24.82 2.09
C ARG A 295 27.39 -26.23 1.83
N ASP A 296 26.33 -26.60 2.55
CA ASP A 296 25.64 -27.88 2.41
C ASP A 296 24.69 -27.93 1.20
N ARG A 297 24.65 -26.88 0.37
CA ARG A 297 23.74 -26.73 -0.79
C ARG A 297 22.26 -26.83 -0.42
N LEU A 298 21.92 -26.45 0.80
CA LEU A 298 20.56 -26.31 1.30
C LEU A 298 20.08 -24.87 1.15
N GLN A 299 18.77 -24.68 0.98
CA GLN A 299 18.16 -23.35 0.93
C GLN A 299 18.18 -22.70 2.31
N PRO A 300 18.92 -21.59 2.52
CA PRO A 300 18.89 -20.89 3.78
C PRO A 300 17.61 -20.04 3.89
N SER A 301 17.31 -19.63 5.12
CA SER A 301 16.17 -18.75 5.42
C SER A 301 16.70 -17.42 5.94
N SER A 302 15.99 -16.35 5.65
CA SER A 302 16.27 -14.99 6.11
C SER A 302 15.01 -14.37 6.71
N TYR A 303 15.19 -13.44 7.63
CA TYR A 303 14.12 -12.63 8.18
C TYR A 303 14.23 -11.20 7.65
N TYR A 304 13.12 -10.66 7.15
CA TYR A 304 13.06 -9.39 6.45
C TYR A 304 12.29 -8.36 7.27
N LYS A 305 12.98 -7.31 7.72
CA LYS A 305 12.40 -6.23 8.52
C LYS A 305 12.19 -4.99 7.64
N PRO A 306 10.95 -4.56 7.38
CA PRO A 306 10.62 -3.44 6.50
C PRO A 306 10.84 -2.09 7.21
N ILE A 307 12.10 -1.75 7.48
CA ILE A 307 12.53 -0.61 8.32
C ILE A 307 11.86 0.71 7.92
N TYR A 308 11.77 0.98 6.61
CA TYR A 308 11.14 2.21 6.13
C TYR A 308 9.67 2.33 6.58
N ASN A 309 8.88 1.28 6.39
CA ASN A 309 7.46 1.29 6.74
C ASN A 309 7.26 1.36 8.26
N THR A 310 8.05 0.63 9.04
CA THR A 310 7.94 0.64 10.50
C THR A 310 8.26 2.01 11.08
N GLN A 311 9.32 2.66 10.59
CA GLN A 311 9.68 4.02 10.99
C GLN A 311 8.64 5.05 10.54
N MET A 312 8.11 4.94 9.32
CA MET A 312 7.05 5.83 8.83
C MET A 312 5.78 5.70 9.67
N CYS A 313 5.36 4.47 9.99
CA CYS A 313 4.21 4.26 10.84
C CYS A 313 4.43 4.84 12.25
N LEU A 314 5.63 4.73 12.83
CA LEU A 314 5.93 5.32 14.14
C LEU A 314 5.84 6.84 14.08
N ARG A 315 6.52 7.47 13.12
CA ARG A 315 6.51 8.94 12.94
C ARG A 315 5.10 9.47 12.72
N LEU A 316 4.31 8.82 11.86
CA LEU A 316 2.95 9.28 11.62
C LEU A 316 2.02 9.09 12.82
N ASN A 317 2.26 8.11 13.69
CA ASN A 317 1.43 7.89 14.88
C ASN A 317 1.74 8.82 16.04
N ASP A 318 2.94 9.40 16.08
CA ASP A 318 3.39 10.25 17.18
C ASP A 318 2.66 11.61 17.17
N GLU A 319 1.79 11.85 18.17
CA GLU A 319 1.03 13.11 18.30
C GLU A 319 1.94 14.29 18.67
N GLU A 320 3.11 14.03 19.28
CA GLU A 320 4.14 15.03 19.58
C GLU A 320 5.03 15.33 18.37
N SER A 321 4.96 14.53 17.30
CA SER A 321 5.55 14.87 16.01
C SER A 321 4.67 15.89 15.25
N ASN A 322 4.39 17.00 15.91
CA ASN A 322 3.96 18.20 15.23
C ASN A 322 5.05 18.53 14.19
N PRO A 323 4.78 18.53 12.86
CA PRO A 323 5.82 18.78 11.84
C PRO A 323 6.34 20.22 11.84
N TYR A 324 6.01 20.99 12.87
CA TYR A 324 6.36 22.38 13.04
C TYR A 324 6.55 22.71 14.52
N GLU A 325 7.55 22.12 15.14
CA GLU A 325 8.28 22.78 16.22
C GLU A 325 9.71 22.22 16.27
N PRO A 326 10.74 23.03 16.03
CA PRO A 326 12.10 22.60 16.32
C PRO A 326 12.18 22.42 17.84
N THR A 327 12.21 21.17 18.28
CA THR A 327 12.39 20.85 19.70
C THR A 327 13.69 21.48 20.17
N LYS A 328 13.56 22.40 21.14
CA LYS A 328 14.63 23.06 21.88
C LYS A 328 15.35 22.08 22.83
N GLU A 329 15.81 20.95 22.30
CA GLU A 329 16.68 20.02 23.02
C GLU A 329 18.08 19.92 22.39
N ASN A 330 18.30 20.56 21.23
CA ASN A 330 19.64 20.76 20.67
C ASN A 330 20.35 22.06 21.14
N GLU A 331 19.72 22.86 22.01
CA GLU A 331 20.36 24.03 22.63
C GLU A 331 21.02 23.73 23.98
N ALA A 332 20.62 22.66 24.69
CA ALA A 332 21.20 22.31 26.00
C ALA A 332 22.56 21.57 25.91
N ILE A 333 22.99 21.15 24.72
CA ILE A 333 24.31 20.49 24.52
C ILE A 333 25.37 21.48 23.99
N LYS A 334 24.98 22.73 23.69
CA LYS A 334 25.93 23.77 23.25
C LYS A 334 26.49 24.65 24.37
N GLU A 335 25.88 24.69 25.56
CA GLU A 335 26.39 25.54 26.66
C GLU A 335 27.54 24.93 27.49
N ASP A 336 27.85 23.63 27.35
CA ASP A 336 28.91 22.99 28.16
C ASP A 336 30.26 22.78 27.43
N LYS A 337 30.44 23.34 26.23
CA LYS A 337 31.71 23.21 25.46
C LYS A 337 32.39 24.50 25.02
N GLU A 338 31.85 25.68 25.32
CA GLU A 338 32.46 26.95 24.85
C GLU A 338 33.17 27.80 25.93
N ASP A 339 33.27 27.35 27.18
CA ASP A 339 33.89 28.17 28.26
C ASP A 339 35.28 27.74 28.74
N LYS A 340 36.02 26.96 27.94
CA LYS A 340 37.45 26.73 28.17
C LYS A 340 38.25 26.64 26.87
N LEU A 341 38.63 27.79 26.30
CA LEU A 341 40.02 28.09 25.91
C LEU A 341 40.11 29.52 25.34
N ALA A 342 40.38 30.49 26.22
CA ALA A 342 40.73 31.87 25.83
C ALA A 342 42.12 32.23 26.37
N TRP A 343 43.18 31.78 25.69
CA TRP A 343 44.55 32.34 25.74
C TRP A 343 45.14 32.01 24.35
N GLY A 344 45.32 32.92 23.39
CA GLY A 344 45.94 34.23 23.48
C GLY A 344 47.37 34.12 22.93
N THR A 345 47.59 34.45 21.65
CA THR A 345 48.78 35.20 21.18
C THR A 345 48.71 35.53 19.69
N LYS A 346 48.92 36.82 19.40
CA LYS A 346 49.05 37.45 18.08
C LYS A 346 50.51 37.38 17.60
N THR A 347 50.70 37.24 16.28
CA THR A 347 51.72 37.89 15.39
C THR A 347 53.21 37.75 15.78
N LYS A 348 54.19 37.50 14.92
CA LYS A 348 54.54 38.15 13.64
C LYS A 348 55.86 37.53 13.14
N ALA A 349 56.16 37.68 11.85
CA ALA A 349 57.40 37.27 11.21
C ALA A 349 58.64 38.10 11.68
N GLY A 350 59.81 37.46 11.66
CA GLY A 350 61.13 38.09 11.82
C GLY A 350 62.24 37.07 12.09
N ASN A 351 62.96 36.65 11.05
CA ASN A 351 64.30 36.02 11.08
C ASN A 351 65.35 37.05 11.58
N PRO A 352 66.66 36.76 11.79
CA PRO A 352 67.43 35.50 11.86
C PRO A 352 68.54 35.47 12.97
N PHE A 353 69.39 34.42 12.97
CA PHE A 353 70.79 34.34 13.48
C PHE A 353 71.11 34.13 14.99
N GLU A 354 72.15 33.28 15.19
CA GLU A 354 73.13 33.19 16.31
C GLU A 354 72.62 32.75 17.69
N ALA A 355 73.36 32.06 18.55
CA ALA A 355 74.58 31.24 18.53
C ALA A 355 74.74 30.67 19.96
N PHE A 356 75.63 29.67 20.09
CA PHE A 356 76.11 28.96 21.29
C PHE A 356 75.30 27.78 21.80
#